data_AF-A0A9P9D7K3-F1
#
_entry.id   AF-A0A9P9D7K3-F1
#
_cell.length_a   1.000
_cell.length_b   1.000
_cell.length_c   1.000
_cell.angle_alpha   90.00
_cell.angle_beta   90.00
_cell.angle_gamma   90.00
#
_symmetry.space_group_name_H-M   'P 1'
#
loop_
_entity.id
_entity.type
_entity.pdbx_description
1 polymer ?
#
loop_
_entity_poly.entity_id
_entity_poly.type
_entity_poly.pdbx_seq_one_letter_code
_entity_poly.pdbx_strand_id
1 'polypeptide(L)' 'AQIAYLSACSTAENKAARLSDEVIHVVSGFQVAGFPHVVACLWPTGDSECVGVAKRFYFLVFQRNQ' A
#
# COMPACT_ATOMS: atom_id res chain seq x y z
N ALA A 1 -12.30 7.65 9.26
CA ALA A 1 -11.86 6.69 8.22
C ALA A 1 -10.44 6.24 8.53
N GLN A 2 -10.16 4.94 8.55
CA GLN A 2 -8.83 4.40 8.83
C GLN A 2 -8.12 4.08 7.50
N ILE A 3 -6.94 4.66 7.28
CA ILE A 3 -6.09 4.41 6.11
C ILE A 3 -4.83 3.66 6.58
N ALA A 4 -4.46 2.58 5.91
CA ALA A 4 -3.18 1.90 6.09
C ALA A 4 -2.24 2.20 4.92
N TYR A 5 -1.06 2.75 5.19
CA TYR A 5 -0.01 2.96 4.19
C TYR A 5 1.14 1.99 4.48
N LEU A 6 1.35 1.01 3.59
CA LEU A 6 2.38 -0.02 3.75
C LEU A 6 3.65 0.40 3.02
N SER A 7 4.56 1.06 3.73
CA SER A 7 5.82 1.56 3.18
C SER A 7 6.89 0.47 3.07
N ALA A 8 6.63 -0.58 2.30
CA ALA A 8 7.59 -1.61 2.00
C ALA A 8 7.36 -2.19 0.59
N CYS A 9 8.45 -2.62 -0.04
CA CYS A 9 8.45 -3.23 -1.37
C CYS A 9 7.53 -4.45 -1.42
N SER A 10 6.85 -4.65 -2.55
CA SER A 10 6.09 -5.87 -2.82
C SER A 10 4.98 -6.21 -1.80
N THR A 11 4.49 -5.24 -1.03
CA THR A 11 3.42 -5.42 -0.04
C THR A 11 2.06 -5.79 -0.65
N ALA A 12 1.85 -5.46 -1.93
CA ALA A 12 0.71 -5.87 -2.75
C ALA A 12 1.08 -6.92 -3.80
N GLU A 13 2.34 -7.36 -3.86
CA GLU A 13 2.78 -8.35 -4.85
C GLU A 13 2.20 -9.73 -4.53
N ASN A 14 1.64 -10.37 -5.54
CA ASN A 14 1.31 -11.78 -5.49
C ASN A 14 2.40 -12.58 -6.22
N LYS A 15 3.25 -13.28 -5.45
CA LYS A 15 4.37 -14.06 -6.00
C LYS A 15 3.92 -15.33 -6.72
N ALA A 16 2.70 -15.81 -6.47
CA ALA A 16 2.15 -16.97 -7.15
C ALA A 16 1.50 -16.52 -8.47
N ALA A 17 2.30 -16.51 -9.55
CA ALA A 17 1.83 -16.03 -10.86
C ALA A 17 0.53 -16.69 -11.36
N ARG A 18 0.31 -17.96 -10.99
CA ARG A 18 -0.92 -18.72 -11.33
C ARG A 18 -2.17 -18.30 -10.57
N LEU A 19 -2.01 -17.49 -9.54
CA LEU A 19 -3.07 -16.99 -8.66
C LEU A 19 -3.08 -15.46 -8.68
N SER A 20 -2.59 -14.84 -9.75
CA SER A 20 -2.43 -13.37 -9.81
C SER A 20 -3.77 -12.61 -9.76
N ASP A 21 -4.86 -13.29 -10.06
CA ASP A 21 -6.25 -12.88 -9.89
C ASP A 21 -6.79 -13.08 -8.47
N GLU A 22 -6.10 -13.85 -7.64
CA GLU A 22 -6.45 -14.06 -6.23
C GLU A 22 -5.86 -12.99 -5.32
N VAL A 23 -6.65 -12.62 -4.32
CA VAL A 23 -6.32 -11.54 -3.38
C VAL A 23 -5.49 -12.06 -2.20
N ILE A 24 -4.36 -12.74 -2.50
CA ILE A 24 -3.46 -13.38 -1.51
C ILE A 24 -2.20 -12.57 -1.18
N HIS A 25 -2.27 -11.25 -1.27
CA HIS A 25 -1.19 -10.32 -0.91
C HIS A 25 -1.43 -9.68 0.48
N VAL A 26 -0.38 -9.25 1.18
CA VAL A 26 -0.44 -8.70 2.56
C VAL A 26 -1.51 -7.61 2.73
N VAL A 27 -1.74 -6.80 1.69
CA VAL A 27 -2.81 -5.78 1.65
C VAL A 27 -4.20 -6.33 1.98
N SER A 28 -4.51 -7.54 1.53
CA SER A 28 -5.84 -8.14 1.74
C SER A 28 -6.08 -8.48 3.20
N GLY A 29 -5.02 -8.83 3.93
CA GLY A 29 -5.07 -8.99 5.38
C GLY A 29 -5.51 -7.71 6.10
N PHE A 30 -5.05 -6.53 5.65
CA PHE A 30 -5.48 -5.25 6.19
C PHE A 30 -6.95 -4.95 5.86
N GLN A 31 -7.41 -5.32 4.66
CA GLN A 31 -8.82 -5.18 4.30
C GLN A 31 -9.71 -6.05 5.19
N VAL A 32 -9.32 -7.31 5.42
CA VAL A 32 -10.02 -8.24 6.33
C VAL A 32 -9.97 -7.74 7.78
N ALA A 33 -8.87 -7.10 8.19
CA ALA A 33 -8.74 -6.48 9.51
C ALA A 33 -9.55 -5.18 9.68
N GLY A 34 -10.30 -4.75 8.66
CA GLY A 34 -11.22 -3.62 8.74
C GLY A 34 -10.65 -2.28 8.29
N PHE A 35 -9.50 -2.25 7.60
CA PHE A 35 -8.99 -1.03 6.97
C PHE A 35 -9.65 -0.83 5.59
N PRO A 36 -10.58 0.13 5.44
CA PRO A 36 -11.30 0.35 4.18
C PRO A 36 -10.40 0.91 3.06
N HIS A 37 -9.26 1.50 3.41
CA HIS A 37 -8.33 2.09 2.46
C HIS A 37 -6.91 1.63 2.77
N VAL A 38 -6.25 1.01 1.79
CA VAL A 38 -4.87 0.52 1.92
C VAL A 38 -4.06 0.96 0.71
N VAL A 39 -2.87 1.51 0.94
CA VAL A 39 -1.88 1.87 -0.10
C VAL A 39 -0.65 1.00 0.09
N ALA A 40 -0.13 0.41 -0.98
CA ALA A 40 0.94 -0.59 -0.94
C ALA A 40 1.65 -0.71 -2.31
N CYS A 41 2.76 -1.45 -2.35
CA CYS A 41 3.60 -1.60 -3.53
C CYS A 41 3.39 -2.97 -4.21
N LEU A 42 3.00 -2.97 -5.49
CA LEU A 42 2.75 -4.19 -6.28
C LEU A 42 4.03 -4.90 -6.76
N TRP A 43 5.18 -4.23 -6.70
CA TRP A 43 6.47 -4.73 -7.15
C TRP A 43 7.61 -4.12 -6.30
N PRO A 44 8.86 -4.61 -6.45
CA PRO A 44 10.01 -3.98 -5.84
C PRO A 44 10.22 -2.55 -6.35
N THR A 45 10.37 -1.61 -5.42
CA THR A 45 10.50 -0.18 -5.71
C THR A 45 11.82 0.36 -5.13
N GLY A 46 12.38 1.39 -5.76
CA GLY A 46 13.59 2.05 -5.26
C GLY A 46 13.31 2.92 -4.04
N ASP A 47 14.22 2.93 -3.06
CA ASP A 47 14.05 3.63 -1.78
C ASP A 47 13.78 5.14 -1.94
N SER A 48 14.48 5.82 -2.87
CA SER A 48 14.28 7.25 -3.13
C SER A 48 12.86 7.56 -3.61
N GLU A 49 12.32 6.71 -4.48
CA GLU A 49 10.99 6.86 -5.04
C GLU A 49 9.93 6.59 -3.96
N CYS A 50 10.13 5.55 -3.14
CA CYS A 50 9.26 5.24 -2.00
C CYS A 50 9.14 6.44 -1.04
N VAL A 51 10.28 7.05 -0.70
CA VAL A 51 10.32 8.24 0.16
C VAL A 51 9.60 9.42 -0.49
N GLY A 52 9.79 9.63 -1.79
CA GLY A 52 9.12 10.69 -2.55
C GLY A 52 7.60 10.54 -2.53
N VAL A 53 7.09 9.34 -2.82
CA VAL A 53 5.66 9.03 -2.80
C VAL A 53 5.08 9.17 -1.40
N ALA A 54 5.74 8.62 -0.38
CA ALA A 54 5.28 8.71 1.01
C ALA A 54 5.17 10.17 1.49
N LYS A 55 6.20 10.98 1.23
CA LYS A 55 6.19 12.42 1.57
C LYS A 55 5.01 13.14 0.93
N ARG A 56 4.78 12.91 -0.36
CA ARG A 56 3.71 13.58 -1.11
C ARG A 56 2.33 13.11 -0.65
N PHE A 57 2.18 11.81 -0.36
CA PHE A 57 0.94 11.25 0.18
C PHE A 57 0.57 11.90 1.52
N TYR A 58 1.48 11.88 2.50
CA TYR A 58 1.21 12.44 3.82
C TYR A 58 0.99 13.95 3.77
N PHE A 59 1.75 14.68 2.94
CA PHE A 59 1.53 16.11 2.73
C PHE A 59 0.09 16.41 2.27
N LEU A 60 -0.39 15.70 1.24
CA LEU A 60 -1.74 15.91 0.70
C LEU A 60 -2.84 15.48 1.67
N VAL A 61 -2.65 14.37 2.39
CA VAL A 61 -3.62 13.89 3.39
C VAL A 61 -3.76 14.88 4.54
N PHE A 62 -2.65 15.42 5.07
CA PHE A 62 -2.71 16.39 6.16
C PHE A 62 -3.21 17.76 5.71
N GLN A 63 -2.96 18.17 4.46
CA GLN A 63 -3.55 19.41 3.93
C GLN A 63 -5.07 19.36 3.78
N ARG A 64 -5.66 18.20 3.45
CA ARG A 64 -7.13 18.06 3.35
C ARG A 64 -7.85 18.01 4.70
N ASN A 65 -7.10 17.85 5.79
CA ASN A 65 -7.63 17.76 7.15
C ASN A 65 -7.43 19.05 7.97
N GLN A 66 -6.99 20.13 7.32
CA GLN A 66 -7.05 21.51 7.84
C GLN A 66 -8.11 22.30 7.07
#